data_AF-A0A6I7NAT2-F1
#
_entry.id   AF-A0A6I7NAT2-F1
#
_cell.length_a   1.000
_cell.length_b   1.000
_cell.length_c   1.000
_cell.angle_alpha   90.00
_cell.angle_beta   90.00
_cell.angle_gamma   90.00
#
_symmetry.space_group_name_H-M   'P 1'
#
loop_
_entity.id
_entity.type
_entity.pdbx_description
1 polymer ?
#
loop_
_entity_poly.entity_id
_entity_poly.type
_entity_poly.pdbx_seq_one_letter_code
_entity_poly.pdbx_strand_id
1 'polypeptide(L)'
;MNRLIHPLQGLILVAFLGAVPASMVLAETPGAAVPVYADNWQLRRLMQPTESELLREALGEVVIYDGLTDKQVESAMSLHPHRIRSMMFVGTVITDDDGAPQMDDSGRFVLQDEGC
;
A
#
# COMPACT_ATOMS: atom_id res chain seq x y z
N MET A 1 6.88 -42.20 -36.13
CA MET A 1 7.50 -43.51 -35.85
C MET A 1 8.63 -43.28 -34.85
N ASN A 2 8.39 -43.65 -33.58
CA ASN A 2 9.05 -44.78 -32.91
C ASN A 2 10.57 -44.59 -32.80
N ARG A 3 11.10 -44.15 -31.64
CA ARG A 3 11.36 -44.91 -30.38
C ARG A 3 12.67 -45.73 -30.41
N LEU A 4 13.51 -45.40 -29.41
CA LEU A 4 14.58 -46.19 -28.76
C LEU A 4 15.82 -46.46 -29.63
N ILE A 5 17.06 -46.55 -29.13
CA ILE A 5 17.58 -47.36 -28.01
C ILE A 5 18.90 -46.73 -27.45
N HIS A 6 19.08 -46.78 -26.12
CA HIS A 6 20.28 -46.52 -25.26
C HIS A 6 21.52 -47.41 -25.64
N PRO A 7 22.74 -47.40 -25.01
CA PRO A 7 23.03 -47.09 -23.59
C PRO A 7 24.46 -46.62 -23.14
N LEU A 8 24.51 -46.28 -21.84
CA LEU A 8 25.57 -46.56 -20.84
C LEU A 8 26.82 -45.66 -20.74
N GLN A 9 27.20 -45.45 -19.46
CA GLN A 9 28.45 -44.90 -18.87
C GLN A 9 28.45 -43.37 -18.68
N GLY A 10 28.62 -42.80 -17.49
CA GLY A 10 29.10 -43.34 -16.22
C GLY A 10 28.58 -42.54 -15.02
N LEU A 11 28.35 -43.32 -13.96
CA LEU A 11 28.13 -42.97 -12.58
C LEU A 11 29.28 -42.11 -12.02
N ILE A 12 29.01 -40.89 -11.56
CA ILE A 12 29.82 -40.25 -10.51
C ILE A 12 28.86 -39.63 -9.49
N LEU A 13 28.62 -40.41 -8.43
CA LEU A 13 28.14 -39.94 -7.16
C LEU A 13 29.35 -39.35 -6.41
N VAL A 14 29.41 -38.04 -6.25
CA VAL A 14 30.25 -37.43 -5.22
C VAL A 14 29.35 -36.56 -4.36
N ALA A 15 28.91 -37.16 -3.26
CA ALA A 15 28.43 -36.44 -2.12
C ALA A 15 29.63 -35.70 -1.50
N PHE A 16 29.63 -34.38 -1.57
CA PHE A 16 30.33 -33.57 -0.57
C PHE A 16 29.34 -32.59 0.04
N LEU A 17 28.90 -33.00 1.23
CA LEU A 17 28.42 -32.19 2.32
C LEU A 17 29.33 -30.96 2.48
N GLY A 18 28.89 -29.81 1.98
CA GLY A 18 29.61 -28.54 2.05
C GLY A 18 28.69 -27.48 2.62
N ALA A 19 28.88 -27.23 3.92
CA ALA A 19 28.42 -26.11 4.74
C ALA A 19 27.51 -25.06 4.08
N VAL A 20 26.32 -24.89 4.66
CA VAL A 20 25.45 -23.71 4.52
C VAL A 20 26.24 -22.46 4.95
N PRO A 21 26.59 -21.52 4.06
CA PRO A 21 26.97 -20.20 4.53
C PRO A 21 25.68 -19.49 4.96
N ALA A 22 25.69 -19.09 6.22
CA ALA A 22 24.66 -18.33 6.88
C ALA A 22 24.29 -17.07 6.10
N SER A 23 22.99 -16.79 6.10
CA SER A 23 22.44 -15.44 6.11
C SER A 23 22.75 -14.56 4.91
N MET A 24 22.05 -14.79 3.81
CA MET A 24 21.58 -13.69 2.99
C MET A 24 20.07 -13.56 3.21
N VAL A 25 19.71 -13.00 4.37
CA VAL A 25 18.41 -12.34 4.52
C VAL A 25 18.44 -11.22 3.49
N LEU A 26 17.68 -11.39 2.40
CA LEU A 26 17.17 -10.24 1.68
C LEU A 26 16.38 -9.46 2.73
N ALA A 27 16.99 -8.39 3.24
CA ALA A 27 16.25 -7.37 3.95
C ALA A 27 15.28 -6.80 2.91
N GLU A 28 14.08 -7.35 2.85
CA GLU A 28 12.93 -6.58 2.41
C GLU A 28 12.82 -5.46 3.43
N THR A 29 13.42 -4.31 3.14
CA THR A 29 13.09 -3.08 3.87
C THR A 29 11.60 -2.87 3.63
N PRO A 30 10.72 -3.05 4.64
CA PRO A 30 9.33 -2.70 4.46
C PRO A 30 9.29 -1.18 4.42
N GLY A 31 8.74 -0.64 3.34
CA GLY A 31 8.06 0.66 3.31
C GLY A 31 8.86 1.86 3.79
N ALA A 32 9.66 2.45 2.91
CA ALA A 32 9.66 3.92 2.84
C ALA A 32 8.68 4.30 1.72
N ALA A 33 7.39 4.07 1.95
CA ALA A 33 6.36 4.74 1.17
C ALA A 33 6.52 6.24 1.47
N VAL A 34 7.07 6.98 0.52
CA VAL A 34 7.11 8.44 0.59
C VAL A 34 5.66 8.91 0.56
N PRO A 35 5.20 9.71 1.53
CA PRO A 35 3.79 9.99 1.68
C PRO A 35 3.27 10.79 0.48
N VAL A 36 2.39 10.17 -0.31
CA VAL A 36 1.71 10.76 -1.47
C VAL A 36 0.51 11.51 -0.93
N TYR A 37 0.40 12.82 -1.20
CA TYR A 37 -0.61 13.72 -0.63
C TYR A 37 -2.06 13.51 -1.14
N ALA A 38 -2.48 12.26 -1.34
CA ALA A 38 -3.60 11.82 -2.14
C ALA A 38 -3.49 12.14 -3.64
N ASP A 39 -3.70 11.10 -4.44
CA ASP A 39 -3.82 11.28 -5.88
C ASP A 39 -5.04 12.15 -6.21
N ASN A 40 -4.94 12.97 -7.26
CA ASN A 40 -6.03 13.85 -7.69
C ASN A 40 -7.35 13.07 -7.95
N TRP A 41 -7.26 11.84 -8.47
CA TRP A 41 -8.45 11.02 -8.71
C TRP A 41 -9.14 10.59 -7.41
N GLN A 42 -8.38 10.35 -6.33
CA GLN A 42 -8.91 10.00 -5.01
C GLN A 42 -9.67 11.18 -4.45
N LEU A 43 -9.08 12.38 -4.44
CA LEU A 43 -9.74 13.58 -3.95
C LEU A 43 -10.99 13.92 -4.77
N ARG A 44 -10.93 13.81 -6.10
CA ARG A 44 -12.10 13.96 -6.98
C ARG A 44 -13.20 12.96 -6.60
N ARG A 45 -12.89 11.67 -6.49
CA ARG A 45 -13.90 10.64 -6.13
C ARG A 45 -14.50 10.90 -4.75
N LEU A 46 -13.68 11.35 -3.81
CA LEU A 46 -14.11 11.65 -2.45
C LEU A 46 -15.14 12.78 -2.46
N MET A 47 -14.81 13.91 -3.12
CA MET A 47 -15.61 15.14 -3.11
C MET A 47 -16.76 15.15 -4.13
N GLN A 48 -16.57 14.50 -5.28
CA GLN A 48 -17.51 14.47 -6.41
C GLN A 48 -17.51 13.07 -7.06
N PRO A 49 -18.07 12.06 -6.36
CA PRO A 49 -18.18 10.72 -6.91
C PRO A 49 -19.14 10.71 -8.10
N THR A 50 -18.84 9.87 -9.09
CA THR A 50 -19.76 9.56 -10.19
C THR A 50 -20.85 8.61 -9.71
N GLU A 51 -21.99 8.55 -10.41
CA GLU A 51 -23.07 7.61 -10.09
C GLU A 51 -22.59 6.15 -10.11
N SER A 52 -21.72 5.80 -11.05
CA SER A 52 -21.15 4.45 -11.12
C SER A 52 -20.27 4.11 -9.91
N GLU A 53 -19.53 5.07 -9.37
CA GLU A 53 -18.74 4.90 -8.15
C GLU A 53 -19.65 4.72 -6.92
N LEU A 54 -20.73 5.50 -6.83
CA LEU A 54 -21.72 5.38 -5.76
C LEU A 54 -22.43 4.02 -5.80
N LEU A 55 -22.76 3.52 -6.99
CA LEU A 55 -23.38 2.20 -7.14
C LEU A 55 -22.45 1.09 -6.66
N ARG A 56 -21.15 1.16 -6.96
CA ARG A 56 -20.19 0.17 -6.46
C ARG A 56 -20.03 0.24 -4.95
N GLU A 57 -19.98 1.44 -4.38
CA GLU A 57 -19.95 1.64 -2.92
C GLU A 57 -21.20 1.05 -2.26
N ALA A 58 -22.38 1.22 -2.85
CA ALA A 58 -23.63 0.64 -2.37
C ALA A 58 -23.69 -0.89 -2.46
N LEU A 59 -22.93 -1.48 -3.40
CA LEU A 59 -22.73 -2.93 -3.52
C LEU A 59 -21.69 -3.48 -2.54
N GLY A 60 -21.09 -2.62 -1.71
CA GLY A 60 -20.12 -2.99 -0.69
C GLY A 60 -18.66 -2.82 -1.10
N GLU A 61 -18.36 -2.15 -2.21
CA GLU A 61 -16.98 -1.76 -2.54
C GLU A 61 -16.45 -0.81 -1.45
N VAL A 62 -15.32 -1.19 -0.84
CA VAL A 62 -14.55 -0.31 0.05
C VAL A 62 -13.39 0.28 -0.73
N VAL A 63 -13.24 1.60 -0.66
CA VAL A 63 -12.17 2.34 -1.32
C VAL A 63 -11.17 2.81 -0.27
N ILE A 64 -9.89 2.57 -0.55
CA ILE A 64 -8.78 3.05 0.27
C ILE A 64 -8.31 4.38 -0.31
N TYR A 65 -8.35 5.41 0.53
CA TYR A 65 -7.80 6.73 0.29
C TYR A 65 -6.50 6.84 1.08
N ASP A 66 -5.42 7.21 0.41
CA ASP A 66 -4.08 7.24 0.98
C ASP A 66 -3.54 8.67 0.97
N GLY A 67 -2.92 9.07 2.08
CA GLY A 67 -2.21 10.33 2.23
C GLY A 67 -3.04 11.60 2.09
N LEU A 68 -4.34 11.51 2.38
CA LEU A 68 -5.18 12.69 2.62
C LEU A 68 -4.72 13.41 3.89
N THR A 69 -4.93 14.72 3.94
CA THR A 69 -4.79 15.45 5.21
C THR A 69 -5.92 15.14 6.16
N ASP A 70 -5.64 15.26 7.45
CA ASP A 70 -6.66 15.28 8.51
C ASP A 70 -7.85 16.21 8.20
N LYS A 71 -7.62 17.42 7.67
CA LYS A 71 -8.69 18.35 7.23
C LYS A 71 -9.51 17.82 6.06
N GLN A 72 -8.87 17.15 5.09
CA GLN A 72 -9.57 16.53 3.97
C GLN A 72 -10.41 15.34 4.44
N VAL A 73 -9.89 14.52 5.35
CA VAL A 73 -10.62 13.42 5.98
C VAL A 73 -11.83 13.96 6.75
N GLU A 74 -11.64 14.98 7.59
CA GLU A 74 -12.72 15.64 8.34
C GLU A 74 -13.80 16.21 7.40
N SER A 75 -13.38 16.89 6.32
CA SER A 75 -14.29 17.43 5.30
C SER A 75 -15.10 16.31 4.64
N ALA A 76 -14.47 15.18 4.30
CA ALA A 76 -15.14 14.05 3.69
C ALA A 76 -16.14 13.39 4.65
N MET A 77 -15.79 13.24 5.93
CA MET A 77 -16.69 12.71 6.96
C MET A 77 -17.91 13.61 7.15
N SER A 78 -17.72 14.93 7.10
CA SER A 78 -18.79 15.92 7.23
C SER A 78 -19.70 15.99 6.00
N LEU A 79 -19.13 16.00 4.79
CA LEU A 79 -19.88 16.12 3.54
C LEU A 79 -20.56 14.80 3.12
N HIS A 80 -20.00 13.66 3.51
CA HIS A 80 -20.45 12.34 3.06
C HIS A 80 -20.68 11.34 4.21
N PRO A 81 -21.51 11.70 5.22
CA PRO A 81 -21.68 10.88 6.43
C PRO A 81 -22.23 9.47 6.14
N HIS A 82 -22.98 9.30 5.05
CA HIS A 82 -23.57 8.02 4.66
C HIS A 82 -22.60 7.09 3.93
N ARG A 83 -21.46 7.60 3.46
CA ARG A 83 -20.48 6.85 2.65
C ARG A 83 -19.28 6.35 3.46
N ILE A 84 -19.12 6.80 4.71
CA ILE A 84 -17.96 6.48 5.57
C ILE A 84 -17.71 4.96 5.67
N ARG A 85 -18.77 4.14 5.67
CA ARG A 85 -18.65 2.67 5.73
C ARG A 85 -17.96 2.04 4.51
N SER A 86 -17.93 2.75 3.39
CA SER A 86 -17.28 2.33 2.14
C SER A 86 -15.92 3.01 1.94
N MET A 87 -15.40 3.68 2.97
CA MET A 87 -14.16 4.44 2.92
C MET A 87 -13.18 3.92 3.98
N MET A 88 -11.93 3.75 3.59
CA MET A 88 -10.82 3.53 4.50
C MET A 88 -9.77 4.61 4.23
N PHE A 89 -9.36 5.31 5.28
CA PHE A 89 -8.32 6.34 5.23
C PHE A 89 -7.05 5.74 5.80
N VAL A 90 -5.95 5.83 5.06
CA VAL A 90 -4.62 5.37 5.49
C VAL A 90 -3.60 6.45 5.23
N GLY A 91 -2.52 6.46 6.01
CA GLY A 91 -1.42 7.41 5.80
C GLY A 91 -1.87 8.86 6.00
N THR A 92 -2.86 9.10 6.85
CA THR A 92 -3.45 10.43 7.02
C THR A 92 -2.39 11.43 7.48
N VAL A 93 -2.18 12.51 6.74
CA VAL A 93 -1.16 13.52 7.03
C VAL A 93 -1.68 14.52 8.04
N ILE A 94 -0.94 14.73 9.14
CA ILE A 94 -1.27 15.73 10.16
C ILE A 94 -0.98 17.13 9.60
N THR A 95 -1.90 18.06 9.81
CA THR A 95 -1.71 19.47 9.45
C THR A 95 -1.58 20.38 10.66
N ASP A 96 -1.05 21.58 10.47
CA ASP A 96 -1.07 22.66 11.45
C ASP A 96 -2.42 23.42 11.43
N ASP A 97 -2.50 24.50 12.21
CA ASP A 97 -3.72 25.31 12.33
C ASP A 97 -4.11 26.00 11.01
N ASP A 98 -3.14 26.26 10.12
CA ASP A 98 -3.35 26.84 8.80
C ASP A 98 -3.70 25.77 7.74
N GLY A 99 -3.70 24.49 8.13
CA GLY A 99 -3.95 23.35 7.25
C GLY A 99 -2.75 22.94 6.41
N ALA A 100 -1.55 23.43 6.72
CA ALA A 100 -0.31 23.04 6.06
C ALA A 100 0.22 21.71 6.64
N PRO A 101 0.78 20.81 5.81
CA PRO A 101 1.29 19.52 6.28
C PRO A 101 2.45 19.67 7.24
N GLN A 102 2.41 18.99 8.38
CA GLN A 102 3.51 18.94 9.32
C GLN A 102 4.60 17.97 8.83
N MET A 103 5.87 18.35 9.03
CA MET A 103 7.04 17.51 8.74
C MET A 103 7.84 17.22 10.00
N ASP A 104 8.41 16.01 10.06
CA ASP A 104 9.36 15.61 11.10
C ASP A 104 10.77 16.20 10.84
N ASP A 105 11.70 16.02 11.79
CA ASP A 105 13.10 16.45 11.65
C ASP A 105 13.83 15.80 10.47
N SER A 106 13.29 14.72 9.91
CA SER A 106 13.82 14.02 8.75
C SER A 106 13.24 14.55 7.42
N GLY A 107 12.34 15.54 7.47
CA GLY A 107 11.67 16.12 6.30
C GLY A 107 10.57 15.24 5.71
N ARG A 108 10.03 14.29 6.48
CA ARG A 108 8.90 13.43 6.07
C ARG A 108 7.61 13.96 6.67
N PHE A 109 6.48 13.74 6.00
CA PHE A 109 5.18 14.10 6.58
C PHE A 109 4.92 13.31 7.87
N VAL A 110 4.40 13.99 8.88
CA VAL A 110 3.92 13.37 10.10
C VAL A 110 2.57 12.73 9.81
N LEU A 111 2.48 11.42 9.98
CA LEU A 111 1.25 10.65 9.73
C LEU A 111 0.52 10.37 11.04
N GLN A 112 -0.81 10.41 11.00
CA GLN A 112 -1.68 10.16 12.15
C GLN A 112 -1.50 8.75 12.73
N ASP A 113 -1.23 7.76 11.87
CA ASP A 113 -1.14 6.35 12.27
C ASP A 113 0.23 5.96 12.86
N GLU A 114 1.25 6.84 12.73
CA GLU A 114 2.62 6.61 13.23
C GLU A 114 2.84 7.21 14.63
N GLY A 115 1.86 7.96 15.15
CA GLY A 115 1.87 8.52 16.49
C GLY A 115 1.47 7.48 17.55
N CYS A 116 2.38 6.56 17.89
CA CYS A 116 2.29 5.72 19.09
C CYS A 116 3.08 6.34 20.26
#